data_AF-M6FG48-F1
#
_entry.id   AF-M6FG48-F1
#
_cell.length_a   1.000
_cell.length_b   1.000
_cell.length_c   1.000
_cell.angle_alpha   90.00
_cell.angle_beta   90.00
_cell.angle_gamma   90.00
#
_symmetry.space_group_name_H-M   'P 1'
#
loop_
_entity.id
_entity.type
_entity.pdbx_description
1 polymer ?
#
loop_
_entity_poly.entity_id
_entity_poly.type
_entity_poly.pdbx_seq_one_letter_code
_entity_poly.pdbx_strand_id
1 'polypeptide(L)'
;MIAQKIDFLKKIPSLWNEIYIFSNWIKNIQKIIYSFLIMFCFLSSCSVPFPDFNSSLLLLPLLNANNTNNVSDPNLELKYIFVTVTGTTGQLGAGAVTGADNICTNEKNTNFTSLPGNGTDYKALIASTVAPIRRACNATPNCTNSVENTNWVLLPNQEYYKGTVTSPVKVFTTNPAGIVIFPSLSSIDSNAATTWWTGIENDWISSPDHCANWTDGTAVSNGQFGIGNTISNASIGSGFTLDCSISRKLVCVRQ
;
A
#
# COMPACT_ATOMS: atom_id res chain seq x y z
N MET A 1 49.07 65.34 57.65
CA MET A 1 48.44 64.91 56.38
C MET A 1 48.35 63.37 56.37
N ILE A 2 47.55 62.75 57.28
CA ILE A 2 47.45 61.28 57.44
C ILE A 2 45.97 60.82 57.60
N ALA A 3 44.98 61.72 57.46
CA ALA A 3 43.57 61.39 57.75
C ALA A 3 42.71 60.95 56.54
N GLN A 4 43.22 60.98 55.30
CA GLN A 4 42.41 60.68 54.10
C GLN A 4 42.61 59.28 53.49
N LYS A 5 43.54 58.46 54.01
CA LYS A 5 43.91 57.18 53.37
C LYS A 5 43.19 55.94 53.94
N ILE A 6 42.38 56.09 54.99
CA ILE A 6 41.81 54.95 55.75
C ILE A 6 40.37 54.61 55.32
N ASP A 7 39.62 55.55 54.73
CA ASP A 7 38.22 55.29 54.31
C ASP A 7 38.09 54.55 52.97
N PHE A 8 39.10 54.60 52.09
CA PHE A 8 39.03 53.91 50.80
C PHE A 8 39.21 52.39 50.91
N LEU A 9 39.91 51.91 51.94
CA LEU A 9 40.21 50.48 52.14
C LEU A 9 39.08 49.71 52.84
N LYS A 10 38.16 50.38 53.54
CA LYS A 10 37.00 49.73 54.19
C LYS A 10 35.86 49.39 53.23
N LYS A 11 35.84 49.96 52.02
CA LYS A 11 34.77 49.76 51.03
C LYS A 11 35.00 48.60 50.07
N ILE A 12 36.18 48.00 50.10
CA ILE A 12 36.56 46.93 49.17
C ILE A 12 35.83 45.61 49.49
N PRO A 13 35.70 45.14 50.75
CA PRO A 13 35.10 43.82 51.03
C PRO A 13 33.61 43.70 50.68
N SER A 14 32.83 44.79 50.73
CA SER A 14 31.40 44.76 50.44
C SER A 14 31.10 44.63 48.94
N LEU A 15 31.95 45.21 48.09
CA LEU A 15 31.83 45.13 46.62
C LEU A 15 32.06 43.71 46.09
N TRP A 16 32.95 42.92 46.71
CA TRP A 16 33.18 41.52 46.29
C TRP A 16 32.01 40.60 46.63
N ASN A 17 31.30 40.86 47.74
CA ASN A 17 30.13 40.07 48.14
C ASN A 17 28.92 40.35 47.22
N GLU A 18 28.71 41.61 46.82
CA GLU A 18 27.67 41.98 45.87
C GLU A 18 27.91 41.41 44.46
N ILE A 19 29.16 41.41 43.97
CA ILE A 19 29.53 40.82 42.67
C ILE A 19 29.33 39.29 42.68
N TYR A 20 29.63 38.62 43.80
CA TYR A 20 29.46 37.16 43.93
C TYR A 20 27.98 36.75 43.94
N ILE A 21 27.14 37.52 44.63
CA ILE A 21 25.67 37.31 44.65
C ILE A 21 25.09 37.54 43.25
N PHE A 22 25.51 38.60 42.56
CA PHE A 22 25.06 38.89 41.18
C PHE A 22 25.48 37.79 40.19
N SER A 23 26.70 37.26 40.30
CA SER A 23 27.19 36.19 39.41
C SER A 23 26.42 34.87 39.60
N ASN A 24 26.10 34.49 40.84
CA ASN A 24 25.30 33.30 41.12
C ASN A 24 23.84 33.46 40.70
N TRP A 25 23.29 34.67 40.81
CA TRP A 25 21.93 34.97 40.36
C TRP A 25 21.80 34.88 38.83
N ILE A 26 22.78 35.42 38.09
CA ILE A 26 22.83 35.31 36.62
C ILE A 26 22.95 33.85 36.17
N LYS A 27 23.81 33.04 36.82
CA LYS A 27 23.95 31.61 36.49
C LYS A 27 22.68 30.80 36.75
N ASN A 28 21.94 31.11 37.81
CA ASN A 28 20.68 30.44 38.10
C ASN A 28 19.55 30.86 37.16
N ILE A 29 19.49 32.14 36.77
CA ILE A 29 18.55 32.62 35.73
C ILE A 29 18.84 31.94 34.39
N GLN A 30 20.11 31.82 34.02
CA GLN A 30 20.51 31.16 32.77
C GLN A 30 20.10 29.66 32.76
N LYS A 31 20.25 28.95 33.88
CA LYS A 31 19.76 27.56 34.02
C LYS A 31 18.24 27.45 33.93
N ILE A 32 17.49 28.38 34.51
CA ILE A 32 16.02 28.42 34.43
C ILE A 32 15.57 28.67 32.98
N ILE A 33 16.24 29.59 32.27
CA ILE A 33 15.95 29.87 30.85
C ILE A 33 16.23 28.63 29.99
N TYR A 34 17.36 27.94 30.15
CA TYR A 34 17.63 26.70 29.40
C TYR A 34 16.64 25.58 29.73
N SER A 35 16.22 25.43 31.00
CA SER A 35 15.22 24.44 31.39
C SER A 35 13.85 24.71 30.77
N PHE A 36 13.44 25.98 30.67
CA PHE A 36 12.20 26.37 30.00
C PHE A 36 12.28 26.23 28.48
N LEU A 37 13.43 26.53 27.87
CA LEU A 37 13.66 26.37 26.43
C LEU A 37 13.62 24.91 25.99
N ILE A 38 14.18 23.99 26.80
CA ILE A 38 14.13 22.55 26.55
C ILE A 38 12.70 22.01 26.72
N MET A 39 11.94 22.50 27.69
CA MET A 39 10.54 22.08 27.91
C MET A 39 9.59 22.57 26.80
N PHE A 40 9.86 23.73 26.19
CA PHE A 40 9.06 24.27 25.09
C PHE A 40 9.30 23.54 23.76
N CYS A 41 10.46 22.90 23.57
CA CYS A 41 10.74 22.06 22.39
C CYS A 41 9.91 20.77 22.34
N PHE A 42 9.37 20.30 23.47
CA PHE A 42 8.54 19.09 23.51
C PHE A 42 7.05 19.34 23.22
N LEU A 43 6.60 20.60 23.14
CA LEU A 43 5.19 20.95 22.91
C LEU A 43 4.89 21.40 21.48
N SER A 44 5.91 21.60 20.62
CA SER A 44 5.75 22.04 19.23
C SER A 44 6.07 20.98 18.18
N SER A 45 6.40 19.75 18.61
CA SER A 45 6.51 18.61 17.70
C SER A 45 5.16 17.93 17.60
N CYS A 46 4.32 18.36 16.64
CA CYS A 46 3.32 17.46 16.09
C CYS A 46 4.09 16.33 15.41
N SER A 47 4.34 15.25 16.16
CA SER A 47 4.71 13.98 15.55
C SER A 47 3.61 13.67 14.54
N VAL A 48 3.98 13.62 13.26
CA VAL A 48 3.15 12.99 12.24
C VAL A 48 2.60 11.68 12.83
N PRO A 49 1.30 11.38 12.67
CA PRO A 49 0.77 10.11 13.15
C PRO A 49 1.65 9.00 12.60
N PHE A 50 2.18 8.16 13.50
CA PHE A 50 2.84 6.94 13.09
C PHE A 50 1.88 6.18 12.18
N PRO A 51 2.34 5.68 11.01
CA PRO A 51 1.51 4.81 10.18
C PRO A 51 0.94 3.68 11.04
N ASP A 52 -0.31 3.32 10.83
CA ASP A 52 -0.94 2.17 11.50
C ASP A 52 -0.17 0.88 11.15
N PHE A 53 0.85 0.57 11.96
CA PHE A 53 1.64 -0.64 11.80
C PHE A 53 0.97 -1.77 12.57
N ASN A 54 0.64 -2.85 11.86
CA ASN A 54 0.18 -4.09 12.45
C ASN A 54 1.27 -4.62 13.40
N SER A 55 0.98 -4.68 14.71
CA SER A 55 1.97 -4.96 15.76
C SER A 55 2.72 -6.29 15.57
N SER A 56 2.13 -7.21 14.80
CA SER A 56 2.73 -8.48 14.40
C SER A 56 3.96 -8.33 13.51
N LEU A 57 4.05 -7.25 12.70
CA LEU A 57 5.16 -6.98 11.77
C LEU A 57 6.39 -6.38 12.46
N LEU A 58 6.23 -5.76 13.65
CA LEU A 58 7.34 -5.22 14.44
C LEU A 58 8.17 -6.32 15.12
N LEU A 59 7.59 -7.52 15.30
CA LEU A 59 8.25 -8.64 15.97
C LEU A 59 9.09 -9.50 15.02
N LEU A 60 8.81 -9.48 13.72
CA LEU A 60 9.58 -10.23 12.71
C LEU A 60 11.06 -9.80 12.63
N PRO A 61 11.40 -8.50 12.65
CA PRO A 61 12.80 -8.07 12.69
C PRO A 61 13.52 -8.44 13.98
N LEU A 62 12.82 -8.46 15.11
CA LEU A 62 13.39 -8.79 16.44
C LEU A 62 13.72 -10.28 16.58
N LEU A 63 12.95 -11.16 15.93
CA LEU A 63 13.21 -12.60 15.92
C LEU A 63 14.40 -12.98 15.01
N ASN A 64 14.83 -12.08 14.11
CA ASN A 64 15.91 -12.32 13.16
C ASN A 64 17.23 -11.57 13.52
N ALA A 65 17.34 -11.06 14.75
CA ALA A 65 18.43 -10.21 15.23
C ALA A 65 19.83 -10.88 15.33
N ASN A 66 20.02 -12.08 14.77
CA ASN A 66 21.33 -12.74 14.65
C ASN A 66 22.02 -12.57 13.29
N ASN A 67 21.48 -11.77 12.37
CA ASN A 67 22.16 -11.39 11.13
C ASN A 67 22.29 -9.87 11.01
N THR A 68 23.44 -9.34 11.43
CA THR A 68 23.86 -7.98 11.15
C THR A 68 24.04 -7.82 9.64
N ASN A 69 23.19 -6.99 8.99
CA ASN A 69 23.46 -6.11 7.83
C ASN A 69 22.35 -5.95 6.77
N ASN A 70 21.12 -6.42 6.97
CA ASN A 70 19.99 -6.00 6.12
C ASN A 70 18.67 -6.08 6.91
N VAL A 71 18.26 -4.96 7.51
CA VAL A 71 16.85 -4.80 7.88
C VAL A 71 16.13 -4.52 6.57
N SER A 72 15.66 -5.58 5.89
CA SER A 72 14.78 -5.42 4.74
C SER A 72 13.52 -4.69 5.19
N ASP A 73 13.12 -3.66 4.45
CA ASP A 73 11.85 -2.97 4.67
C ASP A 73 10.72 -4.02 4.63
N PRO A 74 9.97 -4.24 5.73
CA PRO A 74 8.92 -5.26 5.79
C PRO A 74 7.83 -5.02 4.75
N ASN A 75 7.65 -3.78 4.27
CA ASN A 75 6.68 -3.46 3.22
C ASN A 75 7.04 -4.08 1.86
N LEU A 76 8.29 -4.52 1.66
CA LEU A 76 8.72 -5.23 0.45
C LEU A 76 8.17 -6.67 0.39
N GLU A 77 7.74 -7.23 1.52
CA GLU A 77 7.15 -8.58 1.59
C GLU A 77 5.64 -8.56 1.30
N LEU A 78 4.99 -7.40 1.37
CA LEU A 78 3.56 -7.27 1.11
C LEU A 78 3.20 -7.61 -0.35
N LYS A 79 1.99 -8.15 -0.53
CA LYS A 79 1.43 -8.42 -1.86
C LYS A 79 0.67 -7.21 -2.36
N TYR A 80 1.14 -6.62 -3.46
CA TYR A 80 0.54 -5.43 -4.04
C TYR A 80 -0.39 -5.77 -5.20
N ILE A 81 -1.41 -4.94 -5.36
CA ILE A 81 -2.21 -4.83 -6.56
C ILE A 81 -2.11 -3.41 -7.12
N PHE A 82 -2.24 -3.28 -8.43
CA PHE A 82 -2.38 -1.99 -9.09
C PHE A 82 -3.30 -2.09 -10.31
N VAL A 83 -3.80 -0.95 -10.76
CA VAL A 83 -4.58 -0.85 -11.99
C VAL A 83 -3.68 -0.26 -13.08
N THR A 84 -3.69 -0.83 -14.28
CA THR A 84 -2.89 -0.31 -15.40
C THR A 84 -3.22 1.16 -15.69
N VAL A 85 -2.23 1.93 -16.14
CA VAL A 85 -2.41 3.35 -16.48
C VAL A 85 -3.29 3.47 -17.73
N THR A 86 -2.99 2.69 -18.76
CA THR A 86 -3.75 2.64 -20.02
C THR A 86 -4.70 1.45 -20.06
N GLY A 87 -5.79 1.61 -20.81
CA GLY A 87 -6.74 0.55 -21.09
C GLY A 87 -6.47 -0.17 -22.41
N THR A 88 -6.96 -1.40 -22.52
CA THR A 88 -6.95 -2.23 -23.71
C THR A 88 -8.37 -2.62 -24.09
N THR A 89 -8.57 -2.98 -25.35
CA THR A 89 -9.78 -3.71 -25.75
C THR A 89 -9.77 -5.12 -25.13
N GLY A 90 -10.81 -5.91 -25.38
CA GLY A 90 -10.90 -7.31 -24.94
C GLY A 90 -9.84 -8.22 -25.55
N GLN A 91 -9.13 -7.78 -26.59
CA GLN A 91 -7.98 -8.48 -27.15
C GLN A 91 -6.73 -8.15 -26.32
N LEU A 92 -6.35 -9.05 -25.41
CA LEU A 92 -5.26 -8.80 -24.47
C LEU A 92 -3.93 -9.29 -25.04
N GLY A 93 -3.19 -8.41 -25.70
CA GLY A 93 -1.86 -8.71 -26.25
C GLY A 93 -1.90 -9.82 -27.31
N ALA A 94 -1.15 -10.90 -27.09
CA ALA A 94 -1.19 -12.09 -27.95
C ALA A 94 -2.43 -12.98 -27.71
N GLY A 95 -3.33 -12.57 -26.83
CA GLY A 95 -4.54 -13.29 -26.42
C GLY A 95 -4.38 -14.05 -25.11
N ALA A 96 -5.52 -14.50 -24.58
CA ALA A 96 -5.65 -15.29 -23.36
C ALA A 96 -4.93 -14.68 -22.14
N VAL A 97 -4.68 -15.51 -21.12
CA VAL A 97 -4.07 -15.06 -19.86
C VAL A 97 -2.61 -14.66 -20.00
N THR A 98 -1.88 -15.24 -20.96
CA THR A 98 -0.46 -14.93 -21.19
C THR A 98 -0.29 -13.51 -21.72
N GLY A 99 -1.14 -13.07 -22.65
CA GLY A 99 -1.10 -11.69 -23.13
C GLY A 99 -1.44 -10.68 -22.04
N ALA A 100 -2.42 -10.98 -21.19
CA ALA A 100 -2.77 -10.16 -20.04
C ALA A 100 -1.65 -10.07 -18.99
N ASP A 101 -1.00 -11.18 -18.66
CA ASP A 101 0.15 -11.21 -17.75
C ASP A 101 1.34 -10.41 -18.30
N ASN A 102 1.58 -10.46 -19.61
CA ASN A 102 2.62 -9.65 -20.26
C ASN A 102 2.33 -8.15 -20.15
N ILE A 103 1.05 -7.73 -20.27
CA ILE A 103 0.65 -6.34 -20.02
C ILE A 103 0.99 -5.95 -18.58
N CYS A 104 0.62 -6.76 -17.60
CA CYS A 104 0.94 -6.50 -16.19
C CYS A 104 2.45 -6.47 -15.90
N THR A 105 3.21 -7.37 -16.52
CA THR A 105 4.67 -7.41 -16.42
C THR A 105 5.30 -6.10 -16.91
N ASN A 106 4.88 -5.65 -18.09
CA ASN A 106 5.38 -4.41 -18.68
C ASN A 106 4.96 -3.19 -17.85
N GLU A 107 3.70 -3.15 -17.42
CA GLU A 107 3.17 -2.06 -16.61
C GLU A 107 3.93 -1.93 -15.28
N LYS A 108 4.23 -3.05 -14.63
CA LYS A 108 5.06 -3.07 -13.41
C LYS A 108 6.46 -2.52 -13.65
N ASN A 109 7.09 -2.90 -14.77
CA ASN A 109 8.46 -2.50 -15.11
C ASN A 109 8.57 -1.06 -15.61
N THR A 110 7.47 -0.46 -16.09
CA THR A 110 7.48 0.90 -16.65
C THR A 110 6.86 1.92 -15.69
N ASN A 111 5.66 1.66 -15.19
CA ASN A 111 4.86 2.66 -14.47
C ASN A 111 4.82 2.43 -12.95
N PHE A 112 5.03 1.20 -12.48
CA PHE A 112 4.98 0.84 -11.06
C PHE A 112 6.32 0.29 -10.54
N THR A 113 7.44 0.85 -11.01
CA THR A 113 8.80 0.39 -10.68
C THR A 113 9.13 0.39 -9.19
N SER A 114 8.50 1.29 -8.43
CA SER A 114 8.68 1.41 -6.98
C SER A 114 8.00 0.31 -6.16
N LEU A 115 7.03 -0.42 -6.74
CA LEU A 115 6.42 -1.57 -6.07
C LEU A 115 7.43 -2.74 -6.00
N PRO A 116 7.36 -3.60 -4.98
CA PRO A 116 8.31 -4.69 -4.81
C PRO A 116 8.13 -5.81 -5.84
N GLY A 117 9.17 -6.63 -6.03
CA GLY A 117 9.18 -7.75 -6.97
C GLY A 117 9.46 -7.35 -8.42
N ASN A 118 9.65 -8.36 -9.25
CA ASN A 118 9.88 -8.23 -10.69
C ASN A 118 8.55 -8.13 -11.43
N GLY A 119 8.54 -7.61 -12.66
CA GLY A 119 7.34 -7.58 -13.49
C GLY A 119 6.64 -8.93 -13.63
N THR A 120 7.42 -10.02 -13.76
CA THR A 120 6.91 -11.39 -13.88
C THR A 120 6.16 -11.90 -12.65
N ASP A 121 6.30 -11.24 -11.50
CA ASP A 121 5.57 -11.56 -10.28
C ASP A 121 4.12 -11.04 -10.34
N TYR A 122 3.79 -10.18 -11.32
CA TYR A 122 2.49 -9.54 -11.45
C TYR A 122 1.67 -10.16 -12.57
N LYS A 123 0.51 -10.70 -12.21
CA LYS A 123 -0.44 -11.35 -13.12
C LYS A 123 -1.76 -10.61 -13.19
N ALA A 124 -2.44 -10.69 -14.33
CA ALA A 124 -3.74 -10.05 -14.51
C ALA A 124 -4.85 -10.80 -13.76
N LEU A 125 -5.67 -10.07 -13.01
CA LEU A 125 -6.89 -10.58 -12.35
C LEU A 125 -8.03 -10.74 -13.36
N ILE A 126 -7.92 -11.77 -14.17
CA ILE A 126 -8.91 -12.17 -15.16
C ILE A 126 -9.19 -13.67 -15.06
N ALA A 127 -10.31 -14.14 -15.59
CA ALA A 127 -10.55 -15.56 -15.81
C ALA A 127 -10.45 -15.92 -17.29
N SER A 128 -10.09 -17.17 -17.58
CA SER A 128 -10.09 -17.73 -18.92
C SER A 128 -10.40 -19.22 -18.86
N THR A 129 -11.18 -19.69 -19.84
CA THR A 129 -11.63 -21.07 -19.98
C THR A 129 -10.78 -21.89 -20.95
N VAL A 130 -9.80 -21.27 -21.62
CA VAL A 130 -8.82 -21.94 -22.50
C VAL A 130 -7.43 -21.96 -21.89
N ALA A 131 -6.56 -22.86 -22.34
CA ALA A 131 -5.21 -23.00 -21.82
C ALA A 131 -4.34 -21.73 -22.08
N PRO A 132 -3.61 -21.21 -21.07
CA PRO A 132 -3.64 -21.61 -19.67
C PRO A 132 -4.96 -21.20 -19.00
N ILE A 133 -5.71 -22.19 -18.50
CA ILE A 133 -6.99 -21.93 -17.81
C ILE A 133 -6.69 -21.14 -16.55
N ARG A 134 -7.40 -20.04 -16.33
CA ARG A 134 -7.33 -19.24 -15.10
C ARG A 134 -8.72 -19.12 -14.51
N ARG A 135 -8.91 -19.66 -13.31
CA ARG A 135 -10.22 -19.73 -12.67
C ARG A 135 -10.09 -19.71 -11.15
N ALA A 136 -10.96 -18.91 -10.52
CA ALA A 136 -11.15 -18.93 -9.08
C ALA A 136 -12.06 -20.08 -8.67
N CYS A 137 -13.36 -19.94 -8.85
CA CYS A 137 -14.34 -20.97 -8.51
C CYS A 137 -14.80 -21.70 -9.76
N ASN A 138 -15.06 -23.01 -9.64
CA ASN A 138 -15.51 -23.82 -10.77
C ASN A 138 -17.03 -23.89 -10.84
N ALA A 139 -17.66 -24.50 -9.84
CA ALA A 139 -19.11 -24.70 -9.81
C ALA A 139 -19.75 -24.13 -8.55
N THR A 140 -18.96 -23.81 -7.52
CA THR A 140 -19.46 -23.27 -6.25
C THR A 140 -19.30 -21.75 -6.23
N PRO A 141 -20.40 -20.96 -6.24
CA PRO A 141 -20.33 -19.52 -6.02
C PRO A 141 -19.61 -19.21 -4.71
N ASN A 142 -18.70 -18.24 -4.73
CA ASN A 142 -17.91 -17.84 -3.58
C ASN A 142 -17.24 -19.03 -2.86
N CYS A 143 -16.58 -19.89 -3.63
CA CYS A 143 -15.88 -21.08 -3.16
C CYS A 143 -15.00 -20.80 -1.93
N THR A 144 -14.94 -21.80 -1.03
CA THR A 144 -14.34 -21.65 0.31
C THR A 144 -12.97 -22.29 0.47
N ASN A 145 -12.52 -23.07 -0.52
CA ASN A 145 -11.20 -23.68 -0.57
C ASN A 145 -10.63 -23.64 -1.99
N SER A 146 -9.32 -23.85 -2.12
CA SER A 146 -8.58 -23.71 -3.38
C SER A 146 -8.65 -24.92 -4.32
N VAL A 147 -9.40 -25.98 -3.98
CA VAL A 147 -9.48 -27.22 -4.78
C VAL A 147 -10.08 -26.95 -6.17
N GLU A 148 -10.99 -25.96 -6.27
CA GLU A 148 -11.62 -25.58 -7.53
C GLU A 148 -10.78 -24.61 -8.38
N ASN A 149 -9.73 -24.02 -7.79
CA ASN A 149 -8.89 -23.05 -8.46
C ASN A 149 -8.07 -23.69 -9.58
N THR A 150 -7.73 -22.91 -10.60
CA THR A 150 -6.78 -23.32 -11.65
C THR A 150 -5.99 -22.10 -12.09
N ASN A 151 -4.65 -22.14 -11.97
CA ASN A 151 -3.74 -21.01 -12.21
C ASN A 151 -4.24 -19.67 -11.65
N TRP A 152 -4.90 -19.70 -10.49
CA TRP A 152 -5.52 -18.54 -9.89
C TRP A 152 -4.47 -17.56 -9.37
N VAL A 153 -4.73 -16.26 -9.51
CA VAL A 153 -3.70 -15.23 -9.29
C VAL A 153 -3.61 -14.76 -7.85
N LEU A 154 -4.72 -14.82 -7.10
CA LEU A 154 -4.75 -14.39 -5.72
C LEU A 154 -4.41 -15.58 -4.81
N LEU A 155 -3.50 -15.36 -3.87
CA LEU A 155 -3.09 -16.38 -2.89
C LEU A 155 -4.18 -16.57 -1.81
N PRO A 156 -4.33 -17.78 -1.26
CA PRO A 156 -5.20 -18.03 -0.10
C PRO A 156 -4.77 -17.28 1.16
N ASN A 157 -5.75 -16.81 1.95
CA ASN A 157 -5.54 -16.16 3.25
C ASN A 157 -4.52 -15.01 3.23
N GLN A 158 -4.50 -14.25 2.15
CA GLN A 158 -3.49 -13.24 1.86
C GLN A 158 -4.10 -11.84 1.89
N GLU A 159 -3.40 -10.93 2.59
CA GLU A 159 -3.69 -9.50 2.54
C GLU A 159 -3.06 -8.88 1.29
N TYR A 160 -3.85 -8.09 0.57
CA TYR A 160 -3.42 -7.37 -0.62
C TYR A 160 -3.51 -5.86 -0.41
N TYR A 161 -2.52 -5.14 -0.94
CA TYR A 161 -2.33 -3.70 -0.71
C TYR A 161 -2.25 -2.94 -2.04
N LYS A 162 -2.61 -1.66 -2.00
CA LYS A 162 -2.40 -0.70 -3.08
C LYS A 162 -1.58 0.49 -2.57
N GLY A 163 -1.22 1.40 -3.47
CA GLY A 163 -0.47 2.61 -3.12
C GLY A 163 1.02 2.44 -3.34
N THR A 164 1.84 2.97 -2.42
CA THR A 164 3.31 2.91 -2.50
C THR A 164 3.86 2.07 -1.35
N VAL A 165 5.12 1.64 -1.46
CA VAL A 165 5.82 0.94 -0.37
C VAL A 165 5.91 1.78 0.90
N THR A 166 5.96 3.11 0.76
CA THR A 166 6.00 4.05 1.90
C THR A 166 4.64 4.34 2.51
N SER A 167 3.54 4.04 1.82
CA SER A 167 2.18 4.28 2.28
C SER A 167 1.24 3.21 1.70
N PRO A 168 1.39 1.94 2.14
CA PRO A 168 0.54 0.86 1.66
C PRO A 168 -0.86 0.98 2.27
N VAL A 169 -1.88 0.81 1.44
CA VAL A 169 -3.28 0.78 1.86
C VAL A 169 -3.84 -0.61 1.63
N LYS A 170 -4.32 -1.27 2.68
CA LYS A 170 -4.94 -2.58 2.56
C LYS A 170 -6.22 -2.49 1.72
N VAL A 171 -6.31 -3.36 0.72
CA VAL A 171 -7.47 -3.47 -0.17
C VAL A 171 -8.42 -4.52 0.38
N PHE A 172 -7.96 -5.75 0.56
CA PHE A 172 -8.78 -6.85 1.05
C PHE A 172 -7.91 -7.97 1.66
N THR A 173 -8.58 -8.94 2.27
CA THR A 173 -8.00 -10.24 2.65
C THR A 173 -8.75 -11.32 1.89
N THR A 174 -8.01 -12.25 1.29
CA THR A 174 -8.63 -13.39 0.63
C THR A 174 -9.03 -14.47 1.64
N ASN A 175 -10.04 -15.27 1.30
CA ASN A 175 -10.42 -16.48 2.02
C ASN A 175 -9.45 -17.65 1.68
N PRO A 176 -9.68 -18.86 2.20
CA PRO A 176 -8.85 -20.03 1.87
C PRO A 176 -8.91 -20.49 0.41
N ALA A 177 -9.82 -19.97 -0.42
CA ALA A 177 -9.88 -20.18 -1.87
C ALA A 177 -9.14 -19.10 -2.68
N GLY A 178 -8.51 -18.13 -2.01
CA GLY A 178 -7.85 -17.02 -2.70
C GLY A 178 -8.82 -16.01 -3.31
N ILE A 179 -10.04 -15.86 -2.79
CA ILE A 179 -11.00 -14.85 -3.26
C ILE A 179 -11.43 -13.91 -2.15
N VAL A 180 -12.00 -12.75 -2.50
CA VAL A 180 -12.56 -11.82 -1.51
C VAL A 180 -14.04 -12.11 -1.28
N ILE A 181 -14.44 -12.20 -0.02
CA ILE A 181 -15.87 -12.28 0.33
C ILE A 181 -16.40 -10.86 0.55
N PHE A 182 -17.33 -10.45 -0.30
CA PHE A 182 -17.94 -9.13 -0.24
C PHE A 182 -18.82 -8.96 1.01
N PRO A 183 -18.89 -7.75 1.60
CA PRO A 183 -18.32 -6.47 1.15
C PRO A 183 -16.91 -6.18 1.71
N SER A 184 -16.12 -7.20 2.04
CA SER A 184 -14.83 -7.02 2.73
C SER A 184 -13.69 -6.57 1.80
N LEU A 185 -13.84 -5.38 1.20
CA LEU A 185 -12.77 -4.67 0.50
C LEU A 185 -12.88 -3.14 0.67
N SER A 186 -11.75 -2.46 0.54
CA SER A 186 -11.72 -1.05 0.13
C SER A 186 -11.69 -0.96 -1.40
N SER A 187 -12.07 0.19 -1.97
CA SER A 187 -12.06 0.36 -3.42
C SER A 187 -10.68 0.10 -4.01
N ILE A 188 -10.59 -0.55 -5.17
CA ILE A 188 -9.29 -0.79 -5.83
C ILE A 188 -8.79 0.52 -6.45
N ASP A 189 -9.69 1.29 -7.06
CA ASP A 189 -9.43 2.63 -7.63
C ASP A 189 -10.46 3.62 -7.06
N SER A 190 -10.06 4.87 -6.80
CA SER A 190 -10.97 5.87 -6.24
C SER A 190 -11.93 6.47 -7.28
N ASN A 191 -11.67 6.28 -8.57
CA ASN A 191 -12.48 6.81 -9.65
C ASN A 191 -13.54 5.79 -10.10
N ALA A 192 -14.81 6.18 -10.04
CA ALA A 192 -15.93 5.34 -10.47
C ALA A 192 -15.96 5.09 -12.00
N ALA A 193 -15.33 5.97 -12.80
CA ALA A 193 -15.21 5.78 -14.24
C ALA A 193 -14.07 4.82 -14.62
N THR A 194 -13.15 4.52 -13.70
CA THR A 194 -12.14 3.49 -13.92
C THR A 194 -12.81 2.13 -13.91
N THR A 195 -12.66 1.39 -15.01
CA THR A 195 -13.14 0.01 -15.14
C THR A 195 -12.04 -0.88 -15.72
N TRP A 196 -12.14 -2.18 -15.47
CA TRP A 196 -11.17 -3.16 -15.94
C TRP A 196 -11.83 -4.46 -16.35
N TRP A 197 -11.19 -5.17 -17.28
CA TRP A 197 -11.62 -6.49 -17.68
C TRP A 197 -11.39 -7.52 -16.56
N THR A 198 -12.35 -8.44 -16.41
CA THR A 198 -12.24 -9.55 -15.44
C THR A 198 -12.64 -10.88 -16.05
N GLY A 199 -13.73 -10.96 -16.82
CA GLY A 199 -14.28 -12.25 -17.26
C GLY A 199 -14.75 -13.11 -16.08
N ILE A 200 -15.06 -12.48 -14.93
CA ILE A 200 -15.41 -13.15 -13.67
C ILE A 200 -16.77 -12.62 -13.23
N GLU A 201 -17.68 -13.53 -12.90
CA GLU A 201 -18.98 -13.16 -12.34
C GLU A 201 -18.85 -12.58 -10.93
N ASN A 202 -19.92 -11.94 -10.47
CA ASN A 202 -19.94 -11.26 -9.18
C ASN A 202 -19.90 -12.20 -7.95
N ASP A 203 -19.72 -13.50 -8.19
CA ASP A 203 -19.59 -14.58 -7.22
C ASP A 203 -18.31 -15.42 -7.44
N TRP A 204 -17.36 -14.91 -8.22
CA TRP A 204 -16.06 -15.55 -8.55
C TRP A 204 -16.11 -16.78 -9.45
N ILE A 205 -17.26 -17.11 -10.05
CA ILE A 205 -17.33 -18.08 -11.14
C ILE A 205 -16.80 -17.42 -12.43
N SER A 206 -16.17 -18.21 -13.31
CA SER A 206 -15.78 -17.72 -14.64
C SER A 206 -17.03 -17.33 -15.45
N SER A 207 -17.04 -16.10 -15.98
CA SER A 207 -18.08 -15.65 -16.88
C SER A 207 -17.92 -16.28 -18.26
N PRO A 208 -19.01 -16.59 -18.99
CA PRO A 208 -18.93 -16.87 -20.42
C PRO A 208 -18.49 -15.64 -21.23
N ASP A 209 -18.73 -14.43 -20.69
CA ASP A 209 -18.40 -13.16 -21.31
C ASP A 209 -16.98 -12.74 -20.94
N HIS A 210 -16.03 -13.27 -21.68
CA HIS A 210 -14.60 -13.01 -21.52
C HIS A 210 -13.93 -12.71 -22.87
N CYS A 211 -14.62 -11.98 -23.76
CA CYS A 211 -14.07 -11.53 -25.03
C CYS A 211 -13.44 -12.64 -25.88
N ALA A 212 -14.18 -13.74 -26.05
CA ALA A 212 -13.71 -14.97 -26.69
C ALA A 212 -12.41 -15.53 -26.10
N ASN A 213 -12.27 -15.54 -24.77
CA ASN A 213 -11.03 -15.86 -24.05
C ASN A 213 -9.91 -14.85 -24.32
N TRP A 214 -10.29 -13.58 -24.31
CA TRP A 214 -9.40 -12.45 -24.52
C TRP A 214 -8.71 -12.48 -25.88
N THR A 215 -9.35 -13.12 -26.87
CA THR A 215 -8.88 -13.18 -28.25
C THR A 215 -9.62 -12.21 -29.19
N ASP A 216 -10.64 -11.51 -28.67
CA ASP A 216 -11.48 -10.59 -29.45
C ASP A 216 -11.56 -9.20 -28.81
N GLY A 217 -11.27 -8.18 -29.61
CA GLY A 217 -11.33 -6.77 -29.22
C GLY A 217 -12.34 -5.97 -30.03
N THR A 218 -13.32 -6.64 -30.65
CA THR A 218 -14.35 -6.04 -31.50
C THR A 218 -15.68 -5.91 -30.76
N ALA A 219 -16.65 -5.25 -31.40
CA ALA A 219 -18.00 -5.05 -30.84
C ALA A 219 -18.93 -6.28 -31.00
N VAL A 220 -18.39 -7.45 -31.38
CA VAL A 220 -19.16 -8.69 -31.60
C VAL A 220 -19.25 -9.53 -30.33
N SER A 221 -18.22 -9.47 -29.50
CA SER A 221 -18.17 -10.17 -28.22
C SER A 221 -18.38 -9.22 -27.05
N ASN A 222 -18.84 -9.80 -25.95
CA ASN A 222 -18.98 -9.12 -24.68
C ASN A 222 -17.93 -9.60 -23.67
N GLY A 223 -17.63 -8.73 -22.71
CA GLY A 223 -16.75 -9.01 -21.61
C GLY A 223 -17.35 -8.57 -20.28
N GLN A 224 -17.11 -9.37 -19.25
CA GLN A 224 -17.39 -9.04 -17.87
C GLN A 224 -16.27 -8.18 -17.30
N PHE A 225 -16.66 -7.17 -16.52
CA PHE A 225 -15.76 -6.12 -16.05
C PHE A 225 -16.05 -5.70 -14.61
N GLY A 226 -15.04 -5.15 -13.95
CA GLY A 226 -15.14 -4.55 -12.62
C GLY A 226 -15.10 -3.02 -12.65
N ILE A 227 -15.52 -2.41 -11.55
CA ILE A 227 -15.61 -0.96 -11.36
C ILE A 227 -14.69 -0.51 -10.20
N GLY A 228 -14.00 0.61 -10.39
CA GLY A 228 -13.07 1.23 -9.45
C GLY A 228 -13.61 1.46 -8.04
N ASN A 229 -14.47 2.46 -7.93
CA ASN A 229 -14.89 3.05 -6.67
C ASN A 229 -16.05 2.31 -6.00
N THR A 230 -16.05 0.99 -6.06
CA THR A 230 -17.04 0.16 -5.37
C THR A 230 -16.36 -0.76 -4.38
N ILE A 231 -17.09 -1.02 -3.30
CA ILE A 231 -16.73 -1.96 -2.23
C ILE A 231 -17.65 -3.19 -2.23
N SER A 232 -18.43 -3.36 -3.29
CA SER A 232 -19.26 -4.55 -3.52
C SER A 232 -18.63 -5.47 -4.55
N ASN A 233 -19.34 -6.56 -4.85
CA ASN A 233 -18.98 -7.49 -5.91
C ASN A 233 -18.87 -6.85 -7.32
N ALA A 234 -19.43 -5.65 -7.51
CA ALA A 234 -19.26 -4.85 -8.72
C ALA A 234 -17.79 -4.48 -9.01
N SER A 235 -16.89 -4.62 -8.04
CA SER A 235 -15.44 -4.44 -8.24
C SER A 235 -14.83 -5.58 -9.06
N ILE A 236 -15.48 -6.74 -9.12
CA ILE A 236 -15.04 -7.90 -9.88
C ILE A 236 -15.98 -8.19 -11.05
N GLY A 237 -17.29 -8.08 -10.86
CA GLY A 237 -18.28 -8.24 -11.93
C GLY A 237 -19.45 -7.29 -11.72
N SER A 238 -19.68 -6.37 -12.67
CA SER A 238 -20.70 -5.32 -12.57
C SER A 238 -22.16 -5.83 -12.68
N GLY A 239 -22.36 -7.10 -13.02
CA GLY A 239 -23.67 -7.72 -13.21
C GLY A 239 -24.28 -7.53 -14.61
N PHE A 240 -23.58 -6.86 -15.51
CA PHE A 240 -23.89 -6.78 -16.94
C PHE A 240 -22.60 -6.66 -17.74
N THR A 241 -22.65 -7.05 -19.01
CA THR A 241 -21.46 -7.13 -19.85
C THR A 241 -21.43 -5.96 -20.83
N LEU A 242 -20.23 -5.60 -21.29
CA LEU A 242 -20.05 -4.55 -22.29
C LEU A 242 -19.17 -5.04 -23.44
N ASP A 243 -19.27 -4.36 -24.58
CA ASP A 243 -18.61 -4.77 -25.80
C ASP A 243 -17.08 -4.75 -25.65
N CYS A 244 -16.43 -5.73 -26.26
CA CYS A 244 -14.99 -5.93 -26.16
C CYS A 244 -14.18 -4.88 -26.94
N SER A 245 -14.81 -3.97 -27.68
CA SER A 245 -14.12 -2.86 -28.34
C SER A 245 -13.86 -1.67 -27.42
N ILE A 246 -14.55 -1.60 -26.27
CA ILE A 246 -14.31 -0.57 -25.27
C ILE A 246 -12.93 -0.77 -24.62
N SER A 247 -12.18 0.32 -24.51
CA SER A 247 -10.93 0.35 -23.76
C SER A 247 -11.18 0.28 -22.25
N ARG A 248 -10.62 -0.73 -21.58
CA ARG A 248 -10.64 -0.90 -20.12
C ARG A 248 -9.29 -1.32 -19.60
N LYS A 249 -9.02 -1.00 -18.33
CA LYS A 249 -7.76 -1.31 -17.69
C LYS A 249 -7.68 -2.79 -17.30
N LEU A 250 -6.55 -3.19 -16.70
CA LEU A 250 -6.41 -4.46 -15.99
C LEU A 250 -6.04 -4.20 -14.54
N VAL A 251 -6.48 -5.10 -13.65
CA VAL A 251 -5.93 -5.19 -12.29
C VAL A 251 -4.80 -6.21 -12.31
N CYS A 252 -3.62 -5.77 -11.90
CA CYS A 252 -2.41 -6.58 -11.83
C CYS A 252 -2.09 -6.92 -10.38
N VAL A 253 -1.81 -8.18 -10.11
CA VAL A 253 -1.71 -8.77 -8.78
C VAL A 253 -0.35 -9.43 -8.61
N ARG A 254 0.38 -9.06 -7.56
CA ARG A 254 1.61 -9.75 -7.18
C ARG A 254 1.30 -11.12 -6.58
N GLN A 255 1.83 -12.18 -7.17
CA GLN A 255 1.80 -13.53 -6.61
C GLN A 255 2.86 -13.73 -5.54
#